data_AF-A0A660ZS49-F1
#
_entry.id   AF-A0A660ZS49-F1
#
_cell.length_a   1.000
_cell.length_b   1.000
_cell.length_c   1.000
_cell.angle_alpha   90.00
_cell.angle_beta   90.00
_cell.angle_gamma   90.00
#
_symmetry.space_group_name_H-M   'P 1'
#
loop_
_entity.id
_entity.type
_entity.pdbx_description
1 polymer ?
#
loop_
_entity_poly.entity_id
_entity_poly.type
_entity_poly.pdbx_seq_one_letter_code
_entity_poly.pdbx_strand_id
1 'polypeptide(L)'
;MEHNRNSIDISKIAALGFMLVFLASTFPVGAFSADYQSVQLANGCHLRIYSPQELMGRMIVDSDGFSFIDLPDGNEYRVIDDMNDPIIVNKGDGHFHTADPRWVMEAIDRIDVGGATLDIDVNVFILPFPLYTSPHSFASGNNIYLSPGVYELDKNSVACTVTHEFGHVFQHRYLPLSDMEGWDGYKVLRGIDNEDVFNNDAPHPYRPVEIFAEDFRFLFGCDEARYSGTIENSSLSLPDTDPRVEQFFVGLVGSSSVASNSDGNPRTIELSNYPNPFNPQTTIMMRFPSNGLSEKRNVSLKIFDVSGRLVRDLFEGSIAGENLRVNWDGTDDSGRKVSSGAYFYRIEEGSSISVGKMLLIR
;
A
#
# COMPACT_ATOMS: atom_id res chain seq x y z
N MET A 1 -32.87 9.99 19.90
CA MET A 1 -33.84 9.03 20.45
C MET A 1 -33.07 7.77 20.69
N GLU A 2 -32.93 7.35 21.94
CA GLU A 2 -32.27 6.09 22.31
C GLU A 2 -33.10 4.93 21.75
N HIS A 3 -32.56 4.22 20.77
CA HIS A 3 -33.14 2.96 20.32
C HIS A 3 -32.66 1.84 21.24
N ASN A 4 -33.63 1.16 21.84
CA ASN A 4 -33.44 -0.01 22.68
C ASN A 4 -32.92 -1.15 21.80
N ARG A 5 -31.63 -1.50 21.92
CA ARG A 5 -30.93 -2.51 21.09
C ARG A 5 -30.65 -3.75 21.94
N ASN A 6 -31.11 -4.92 21.51
CA ASN A 6 -30.84 -6.20 22.19
C ASN A 6 -29.67 -6.93 21.50
N SER A 7 -28.75 -7.48 22.29
CA SER A 7 -27.71 -8.40 21.82
C SER A 7 -28.34 -9.72 21.33
N ILE A 8 -27.82 -10.28 20.23
CA ILE A 8 -28.31 -11.53 19.65
C ILE A 8 -27.99 -12.71 20.60
N ASP A 9 -28.99 -13.55 20.86
CA ASP A 9 -28.84 -14.84 21.54
C ASP A 9 -28.26 -15.86 20.56
N ILE A 10 -27.01 -16.26 20.80
CA ILE A 10 -26.20 -17.19 19.98
C ILE A 10 -26.94 -18.53 19.76
N SER A 11 -27.86 -18.91 20.64
CA SER A 11 -28.63 -20.16 20.52
C SER A 11 -29.64 -20.18 19.36
N LYS A 12 -30.00 -19.01 18.79
CA LYS A 12 -30.90 -18.93 17.62
C LYS A 12 -30.19 -19.12 16.27
N ILE A 13 -28.86 -19.02 16.24
CA ILE A 13 -28.06 -19.20 15.01
C ILE A 13 -28.03 -20.68 14.57
N ALA A 14 -28.21 -21.62 15.50
CA ALA A 14 -28.23 -23.05 15.20
C ALA A 14 -29.45 -23.53 14.38
N ALA A 15 -30.47 -22.68 14.17
CA ALA A 15 -31.66 -23.01 13.39
C ALA A 15 -31.55 -22.63 11.89
N LEU A 16 -30.58 -21.79 11.51
CA LEU A 16 -30.15 -21.64 10.12
C LEU A 16 -29.16 -22.78 9.85
N GLY A 17 -29.43 -23.61 8.85
CA GLY A 17 -28.68 -24.85 8.58
C GLY A 17 -27.19 -24.62 8.36
N PHE A 18 -26.41 -24.63 9.45
CA PHE A 18 -24.96 -24.61 9.44
C PHE A 18 -24.44 -26.04 9.53
N MET A 19 -23.71 -26.49 8.50
CA MET A 19 -22.81 -27.62 8.62
C MET A 19 -21.38 -27.12 8.42
N LEU A 20 -20.79 -26.55 9.49
CA LEU A 20 -19.35 -26.31 9.54
C LEU A 20 -18.63 -27.67 9.69
N VAL A 21 -17.87 -28.08 8.67
CA VAL A 21 -16.92 -29.17 8.80
C VAL A 21 -15.65 -28.61 9.45
N PHE A 22 -15.47 -28.87 10.75
CA PHE A 22 -14.27 -28.49 11.51
C PHE A 22 -13.30 -29.67 11.66
N LEU A 23 -12.00 -29.39 11.46
CA LEU A 23 -10.92 -30.11 12.13
C LEU A 23 -10.66 -29.40 13.47
N ALA A 24 -11.13 -30.00 14.56
CA ALA A 24 -10.93 -29.50 15.91
C ALA A 24 -9.45 -29.60 16.30
N SER A 25 -8.84 -28.48 16.67
CA SER A 25 -7.68 -28.47 17.56
C SER A 25 -8.03 -27.68 18.81
N THR A 26 -7.98 -28.37 19.95
CA THR A 26 -8.35 -27.85 21.27
C THR A 26 -7.27 -26.92 21.82
N PHE A 27 -7.63 -25.69 22.20
CA PHE A 27 -6.82 -24.81 23.04
C PHE A 27 -7.63 -24.31 24.25
N PRO A 28 -6.97 -24.05 25.39
CA PRO A 28 -7.66 -23.82 26.65
C PRO A 28 -8.32 -22.44 26.67
N VAL A 29 -9.53 -22.41 27.23
CA VAL A 29 -10.28 -21.18 27.52
C VAL A 29 -9.51 -20.38 28.57
N GLY A 30 -8.96 -19.24 28.16
CA GLY A 30 -8.29 -18.26 29.03
C GLY A 30 -8.61 -16.84 28.57
N ALA A 31 -9.13 -16.03 29.50
CA ALA A 31 -9.37 -14.58 29.48
C ALA A 31 -9.29 -13.82 28.14
N PHE A 32 -10.42 -13.25 27.71
CA PHE A 32 -10.49 -12.20 26.67
C PHE A 32 -9.47 -11.10 26.96
N SER A 33 -8.42 -11.01 26.13
CA SER A 33 -7.36 -10.00 26.28
C SER A 33 -6.92 -9.35 24.96
N ALA A 34 -7.46 -9.76 23.81
CA ALA A 34 -7.48 -8.98 22.56
C ALA A 34 -8.54 -9.60 21.63
N ASP A 35 -9.40 -8.77 21.02
CA ASP A 35 -10.48 -9.20 20.09
C ASP A 35 -9.97 -9.43 18.65
N TYR A 36 -8.67 -9.68 18.48
CA TYR A 36 -7.99 -9.87 17.19
C TYR A 36 -6.66 -10.59 17.36
N GLN A 37 -6.19 -11.23 16.27
CA GLN A 37 -4.82 -11.71 16.16
C GLN A 37 -3.92 -10.60 15.64
N SER A 38 -2.84 -10.27 16.35
CA SER A 38 -1.81 -9.34 15.86
C SER A 38 -0.47 -10.01 15.66
N VAL A 39 0.20 -9.65 14.56
CA VAL A 39 1.51 -10.19 14.21
C VAL A 39 2.35 -9.13 13.50
N GLN A 40 3.62 -9.05 13.89
CA GLN A 40 4.64 -8.36 13.13
C GLN A 40 5.18 -9.33 12.07
N LEU A 41 4.94 -9.02 10.80
CA LEU A 41 5.31 -9.87 9.67
C LEU A 41 6.79 -9.67 9.28
N ALA A 42 7.33 -10.64 8.54
CA ALA A 42 8.73 -10.63 8.12
C ALA A 42 9.05 -9.44 7.20
N ASN A 43 8.06 -9.00 6.41
CA ASN A 43 8.17 -7.85 5.53
C ASN A 43 8.04 -6.48 6.24
N GLY A 44 7.87 -6.45 7.57
CA GLY A 44 7.76 -5.21 8.34
C GLY A 44 6.33 -4.73 8.60
N CYS A 45 5.32 -5.32 7.95
CA CYS A 45 3.93 -4.98 8.17
C CYS A 45 3.47 -5.41 9.59
N HIS A 46 2.74 -4.54 10.28
CA HIS A 46 2.04 -4.90 11.51
C HIS A 46 0.58 -5.21 11.19
N LEU A 47 0.24 -6.49 11.21
CA LEU A 47 -1.05 -7.00 10.78
C LEU A 47 -1.96 -7.27 11.98
N ARG A 48 -3.21 -6.81 11.92
CA ARG A 48 -4.30 -7.20 12.81
C ARG A 48 -5.38 -7.90 12.00
N ILE A 49 -5.74 -9.12 12.37
CA ILE A 49 -6.81 -9.90 11.73
C ILE A 49 -7.98 -10.05 12.70
N TYR A 50 -9.16 -9.65 12.24
CA TYR A 50 -10.43 -9.87 12.91
C TYR A 50 -11.15 -11.02 12.21
N SER A 51 -11.29 -12.14 12.92
CA SER A 51 -11.91 -13.36 12.42
C SER A 51 -13.44 -13.20 12.31
N PRO A 52 -14.10 -14.01 11.46
CA PRO A 52 -15.56 -14.01 11.37
C PRO A 52 -16.22 -14.26 12.74
N GLN A 53 -15.66 -15.14 13.56
CA GLN A 53 -16.23 -15.48 14.87
C GLN A 53 -16.18 -14.29 15.85
N GLU A 54 -15.07 -13.54 15.87
CA GLU A 54 -14.95 -12.32 16.66
C GLU A 54 -15.95 -11.25 16.20
N LEU A 55 -16.06 -11.08 14.87
CA LEU A 55 -16.96 -10.09 14.27
C LEU A 55 -18.43 -10.45 14.45
N MET A 56 -18.80 -11.73 14.44
CA MET A 56 -20.17 -12.17 14.73
C MET A 56 -20.65 -11.76 16.13
N GLY A 57 -19.75 -11.70 17.11
CA GLY A 57 -20.07 -11.21 18.46
C GLY A 57 -20.44 -9.72 18.53
N ARG A 58 -20.22 -8.98 17.42
CA ARG A 58 -20.49 -7.54 17.27
C ARG A 58 -21.69 -7.25 16.37
N MET A 59 -22.45 -8.28 16.02
CA MET A 59 -23.67 -8.13 15.24
C MET A 59 -24.84 -7.64 16.10
N ILE A 60 -25.61 -6.73 15.53
CA ILE A 60 -26.84 -6.20 16.12
C ILE A 60 -27.96 -6.27 15.07
N VAL A 61 -29.20 -6.43 15.52
CA VAL A 61 -30.37 -6.34 14.65
C VAL A 61 -31.19 -5.13 15.07
N ASP A 62 -31.61 -4.33 14.10
CA ASP A 62 -32.47 -3.17 14.37
C ASP A 62 -33.94 -3.57 14.57
N SER A 63 -34.81 -2.58 14.78
CA SER A 63 -36.25 -2.81 14.96
C SER A 63 -36.97 -3.28 13.70
N ASP A 64 -36.40 -3.00 12.53
CA ASP A 64 -36.96 -3.35 11.22
C ASP A 64 -36.49 -4.75 10.76
N GLY A 65 -35.61 -5.39 11.55
CA GLY A 65 -35.11 -6.73 11.31
C GLY A 65 -33.85 -6.77 10.44
N PHE A 66 -33.22 -5.63 10.16
CA PHE A 66 -31.97 -5.59 9.43
C PHE A 66 -30.78 -5.85 10.35
N SER A 67 -29.86 -6.69 9.89
CA SER A 67 -28.61 -6.99 10.57
C SER A 67 -27.55 -5.95 10.26
N PHE A 68 -26.83 -5.54 11.31
CA PHE A 68 -25.69 -4.64 11.26
C PHE A 68 -24.50 -5.27 11.99
N ILE A 69 -23.32 -4.79 11.68
CA ILE A 69 -22.07 -5.16 12.34
C ILE A 69 -21.31 -3.90 12.76
N ASP A 70 -20.98 -3.83 14.05
CA ASP A 70 -20.13 -2.76 14.62
C ASP A 70 -18.66 -3.18 14.48
N LEU A 71 -17.96 -2.59 13.51
CA LEU A 71 -16.58 -2.94 13.23
C LEU A 71 -15.63 -2.16 14.15
N PRO A 72 -14.50 -2.79 14.57
CA PRO A 72 -13.45 -2.12 15.35
C PRO A 72 -12.83 -0.86 14.73
N ASP A 73 -13.17 -0.52 13.49
CA ASP A 73 -12.81 0.75 12.86
C ASP A 73 -13.67 1.94 13.34
N GLY A 74 -14.67 1.69 14.19
CA GLY A 74 -15.58 2.68 14.76
C GLY A 74 -16.84 2.93 13.94
N ASN A 75 -17.08 2.14 12.89
CA ASN A 75 -18.23 2.28 12.01
C ASN A 75 -19.19 1.09 12.14
N GLU A 76 -20.49 1.39 12.00
CA GLU A 76 -21.56 0.40 11.93
C GLU A 76 -21.97 0.20 10.47
N TYR A 77 -22.00 -1.05 10.01
CA TYR A 77 -22.36 -1.39 8.65
C TYR A 77 -23.57 -2.30 8.61
N ARG A 78 -24.53 -2.02 7.73
CA ARG A 78 -25.58 -2.98 7.40
C ARG A 78 -24.96 -4.15 6.63
N VAL A 79 -25.33 -5.37 6.99
CA VAL A 79 -24.87 -6.59 6.31
C VAL A 79 -26.01 -7.26 5.54
N ILE A 80 -25.64 -8.16 4.63
CA ILE A 80 -26.56 -9.03 3.90
C ILE A 80 -26.41 -10.45 4.45
N ASP A 81 -27.28 -10.82 5.38
CA ASP A 81 -27.25 -12.12 6.06
C ASP A 81 -28.25 -13.15 5.48
N ASP A 82 -29.07 -12.72 4.51
CA ASP A 82 -29.95 -13.61 3.73
C ASP A 82 -29.40 -13.80 2.31
N MET A 83 -29.07 -15.06 1.98
CA MET A 83 -28.65 -15.43 0.64
C MET A 83 -29.71 -15.12 -0.42
N ASN A 84 -31.00 -15.00 -0.07
CA ASN A 84 -32.06 -14.65 -1.01
C ASN A 84 -32.18 -13.15 -1.28
N ASP A 85 -31.44 -12.29 -0.58
CA ASP A 85 -31.45 -10.85 -0.82
C ASP A 85 -31.14 -10.55 -2.31
N PRO A 86 -31.90 -9.67 -2.96
CA PRO A 86 -31.74 -9.37 -4.39
C PRO A 86 -30.37 -8.79 -4.77
N ILE A 87 -29.61 -8.24 -3.81
CA ILE A 87 -28.23 -7.77 -4.05
C ILE A 87 -27.29 -8.94 -4.36
N ILE A 88 -27.54 -10.11 -3.77
CA ILE A 88 -26.76 -11.32 -4.05
C ILE A 88 -27.25 -11.92 -5.37
N VAL A 89 -26.72 -11.45 -6.51
CA VAL A 89 -27.17 -11.92 -7.83
C VAL A 89 -26.80 -13.40 -8.06
N ASN A 90 -25.59 -13.79 -7.69
CA ASN A 90 -25.14 -15.18 -7.76
C ASN A 90 -25.31 -15.85 -6.39
N LYS A 91 -26.18 -16.86 -6.32
CA LYS A 91 -26.48 -17.57 -5.07
C LYS A 91 -25.48 -18.68 -4.74
N GLY A 92 -24.58 -19.01 -5.65
CA GLY A 92 -23.57 -20.05 -5.47
C GLY A 92 -24.14 -21.37 -4.97
N ASP A 93 -23.57 -21.89 -3.87
CA ASP A 93 -24.05 -23.12 -3.20
C ASP A 93 -25.08 -22.87 -2.08
N GLY A 94 -25.56 -21.63 -1.96
CA GLY A 94 -26.55 -21.23 -0.96
C GLY A 94 -25.96 -20.85 0.40
N HIS A 95 -24.63 -20.73 0.53
CA HIS A 95 -23.96 -20.32 1.77
C HIS A 95 -22.91 -19.24 1.52
N PHE A 96 -22.61 -18.47 2.56
CA PHE A 96 -21.47 -17.55 2.57
C PHE A 96 -20.22 -18.28 3.09
N HIS A 97 -19.10 -18.10 2.39
CA HIS A 97 -17.82 -18.74 2.67
C HIS A 97 -16.76 -17.69 2.96
N THR A 98 -16.28 -17.65 4.19
CA THR A 98 -15.27 -16.67 4.63
C THR A 98 -13.86 -17.10 4.24
N ALA A 99 -12.95 -16.15 4.05
CA ALA A 99 -11.55 -16.46 3.83
C ALA A 99 -10.91 -17.14 5.07
N ASP A 100 -9.98 -18.08 4.85
CA ASP A 100 -9.17 -18.65 5.92
C ASP A 100 -8.13 -17.60 6.39
N PRO A 101 -8.11 -17.23 7.69
CA PRO A 101 -7.15 -16.26 8.23
C PRO A 101 -5.69 -16.63 7.98
N ARG A 102 -5.36 -17.92 7.88
CA ARG A 102 -3.99 -18.38 7.63
C ARG A 102 -3.53 -18.03 6.23
N TRP A 103 -4.40 -18.15 5.23
CA TRP A 103 -4.07 -17.79 3.85
C TRP A 103 -3.96 -16.27 3.68
N VAL A 104 -4.79 -15.50 4.38
CA VAL A 104 -4.68 -14.04 4.47
C VAL A 104 -3.30 -13.64 5.00
N MET A 105 -2.90 -14.21 6.14
CA MET A 105 -1.61 -13.94 6.76
C MET A 105 -0.45 -14.35 5.86
N GLU A 106 -0.49 -15.55 5.29
CA GLU A 106 0.55 -16.06 4.39
C GLU A 106 0.72 -15.20 3.13
N ALA A 107 -0.40 -14.76 2.53
CA ALA A 107 -0.35 -13.91 1.35
C ALA A 107 0.30 -12.55 1.65
N ILE A 108 -0.06 -11.90 2.77
CA ILE A 108 0.51 -10.61 3.16
C ILE A 108 1.98 -10.75 3.58
N ASP A 109 2.35 -11.78 4.34
CA ASP A 109 3.73 -12.01 4.80
C ASP A 109 4.71 -12.21 3.63
N ARG A 110 4.24 -12.81 2.53
CA ARG A 110 5.02 -13.06 1.32
C ARG A 110 5.12 -11.86 0.36
N ILE A 111 4.50 -10.72 0.69
CA ILE A 111 4.67 -9.49 -0.09
C ILE A 111 6.10 -9.00 0.06
N ASP A 112 6.82 -8.90 -1.05
CA ASP A 112 8.21 -8.46 -1.12
C ASP A 112 8.37 -7.31 -2.11
N VAL A 113 8.46 -6.08 -1.61
CA VAL A 113 8.64 -4.87 -2.42
C VAL A 113 10.14 -4.53 -2.49
N GLY A 114 10.87 -5.33 -3.27
CA GLY A 114 12.31 -5.13 -3.52
C GLY A 114 13.17 -5.21 -2.25
N GLY A 115 12.78 -6.04 -1.28
CA GLY A 115 13.45 -6.22 0.01
C GLY A 115 13.19 -5.08 1.01
N ALA A 116 12.28 -4.15 0.72
CA ALA A 116 11.98 -3.04 1.61
C ALA A 116 11.17 -3.49 2.83
N THR A 117 11.40 -2.82 3.97
CA THR A 117 10.58 -2.99 5.18
C THR A 117 9.34 -2.11 5.07
N LEU A 118 8.17 -2.72 5.10
CA LEU A 118 6.86 -2.08 4.98
C LEU A 118 6.38 -1.60 6.36
N ASP A 119 6.72 -0.36 6.74
CA ASP A 119 6.20 0.27 7.97
C ASP A 119 4.72 0.68 7.79
N ILE A 120 3.84 -0.32 7.83
CA ILE A 120 2.40 -0.19 7.62
C ILE A 120 1.66 -0.98 8.70
N ASP A 121 0.73 -0.32 9.40
CA ASP A 121 -0.32 -0.98 10.17
C ASP A 121 -1.47 -1.36 9.24
N VAL A 122 -1.86 -2.63 9.23
CA VAL A 122 -2.99 -3.11 8.40
C VAL A 122 -4.00 -3.85 9.27
N ASN A 123 -5.28 -3.49 9.12
CA ASN A 123 -6.39 -4.20 9.74
C ASN A 123 -7.13 -5.00 8.68
N VAL A 124 -7.31 -6.30 8.87
CA VAL A 124 -8.08 -7.15 7.97
C VAL A 124 -9.32 -7.64 8.70
N PHE A 125 -10.48 -7.23 8.22
CA PHE A 125 -11.80 -7.69 8.67
C PHE A 125 -12.26 -8.82 7.75
N ILE A 126 -12.23 -10.06 8.24
CA ILE A 126 -12.78 -11.19 7.50
C ILE A 126 -14.27 -11.27 7.83
N LEU A 127 -15.08 -10.69 6.94
CA LEU A 127 -16.50 -10.45 7.22
C LEU A 127 -17.28 -11.78 7.20
N PRO A 128 -18.18 -12.01 8.18
CA PRO A 128 -19.07 -13.17 8.15
C PRO A 128 -20.16 -13.05 7.06
N PHE A 129 -20.47 -11.81 6.65
CA PHE A 129 -21.51 -11.47 5.69
C PHE A 129 -21.05 -10.31 4.80
N PRO A 130 -21.49 -10.22 3.53
CA PRO A 130 -21.22 -9.07 2.69
C PRO A 130 -21.82 -7.79 3.30
N LEU A 131 -21.16 -6.65 3.09
CA LEU A 131 -21.73 -5.36 3.47
C LEU A 131 -22.78 -4.94 2.44
N TYR A 132 -23.86 -4.30 2.89
CA TYR A 132 -24.96 -3.89 2.03
C TYR A 132 -24.54 -2.85 0.98
N THR A 133 -23.68 -1.91 1.34
CA THR A 133 -23.21 -0.83 0.45
C THR A 133 -22.04 -1.25 -0.44
N SER A 134 -21.29 -2.27 -0.04
CA SER A 134 -20.16 -2.82 -0.78
C SER A 134 -20.12 -4.35 -0.57
N PRO A 135 -20.84 -5.12 -1.39
CA PRO A 135 -20.93 -6.58 -1.22
C PRO A 135 -19.66 -7.32 -1.63
N HIS A 136 -18.68 -6.62 -2.21
CA HIS A 136 -17.37 -7.15 -2.58
C HIS A 136 -16.30 -6.73 -1.58
N SER A 137 -15.17 -7.42 -1.59
CA SER A 137 -14.00 -7.01 -0.82
C SER A 137 -13.52 -5.62 -1.28
N PHE A 138 -12.99 -4.84 -0.34
CA PHE A 138 -12.45 -3.50 -0.61
C PHE A 138 -11.47 -3.09 0.48
N ALA A 139 -10.70 -2.03 0.22
CA ALA A 139 -9.84 -1.38 1.20
C ALA A 139 -10.25 0.07 1.44
N SER A 140 -9.96 0.58 2.64
CA SER A 140 -10.10 2.00 2.98
C SER A 140 -9.07 2.39 4.04
N GLY A 141 -8.19 3.33 3.70
CA GLY A 141 -7.08 3.70 4.57
C GLY A 141 -6.18 2.49 4.87
N ASN A 142 -6.11 2.10 6.13
CA ASN A 142 -5.35 0.94 6.60
C ASN A 142 -6.19 -0.33 6.76
N ASN A 143 -7.47 -0.28 6.37
CA ASN A 143 -8.43 -1.35 6.58
C ASN A 143 -8.68 -2.11 5.28
N ILE A 144 -8.71 -3.44 5.36
CA ILE A 144 -9.14 -4.35 4.32
C ILE A 144 -10.39 -5.07 4.82
N TYR A 145 -11.44 -5.06 4.04
CA TYR A 145 -12.70 -5.73 4.33
C TYR A 145 -12.85 -6.88 3.34
N LEU A 146 -12.69 -8.12 3.81
CA LEU A 146 -12.82 -9.31 2.97
C LEU A 146 -14.25 -9.82 3.04
N SER A 147 -15.00 -9.62 1.96
CA SER A 147 -16.36 -10.15 1.82
C SER A 147 -16.32 -11.66 1.61
N PRO A 148 -17.27 -12.44 2.15
CA PRO A 148 -17.33 -13.87 1.91
C PRO A 148 -17.73 -14.18 0.45
N GLY A 149 -17.27 -15.33 -0.05
CA GLY A 149 -17.72 -15.89 -1.31
C GLY A 149 -19.07 -16.58 -1.19
N VAL A 150 -19.69 -16.88 -2.33
CA VAL A 150 -20.90 -17.74 -2.42
C VAL A 150 -20.55 -19.20 -2.79
N TYR A 151 -19.26 -19.47 -2.90
CA TYR A 151 -18.65 -20.79 -2.98
C TYR A 151 -17.43 -20.79 -2.05
N GLU A 152 -16.97 -21.98 -1.67
CA GLU A 152 -15.72 -22.12 -0.92
C GLU A 152 -14.58 -21.37 -1.62
N LEU A 153 -13.93 -20.49 -0.87
CA LEU A 153 -12.78 -19.74 -1.36
C LEU A 153 -11.56 -20.66 -1.34
N ASP A 154 -10.80 -20.71 -2.43
CA ASP A 154 -9.52 -21.40 -2.44
C ASP A 154 -8.37 -20.46 -2.07
N LYS A 155 -7.20 -21.05 -1.77
CA LYS A 155 -6.00 -20.30 -1.38
C LYS A 155 -5.61 -19.24 -2.42
N ASN A 156 -5.74 -19.55 -3.71
CA ASN A 156 -5.35 -18.65 -4.79
C ASN A 156 -6.26 -17.43 -4.85
N SER A 157 -7.58 -17.64 -4.75
CA SER A 157 -8.59 -16.59 -4.75
C SER A 157 -8.38 -15.66 -3.56
N VAL A 158 -8.14 -16.22 -2.36
CA VAL A 158 -7.83 -15.42 -1.16
C VAL A 158 -6.56 -14.62 -1.36
N ALA A 159 -5.49 -15.25 -1.86
CA ALA A 159 -4.20 -14.60 -2.09
C ALA A 159 -4.32 -13.45 -3.11
N CYS A 160 -5.02 -13.66 -4.23
CA CYS A 160 -5.27 -12.62 -5.23
C CYS A 160 -6.04 -11.45 -4.62
N THR A 161 -7.19 -11.72 -3.98
CA THR A 161 -8.04 -10.67 -3.41
C THR A 161 -7.31 -9.88 -2.33
N VAL A 162 -6.71 -10.54 -1.34
CA VAL A 162 -6.08 -9.82 -0.22
C VAL A 162 -4.86 -9.02 -0.68
N THR A 163 -4.09 -9.52 -1.65
CA THR A 163 -2.93 -8.80 -2.17
C THR A 163 -3.35 -7.59 -3.01
N HIS A 164 -4.45 -7.70 -3.78
CA HIS A 164 -5.07 -6.56 -4.46
C HIS A 164 -5.48 -5.47 -3.46
N GLU A 165 -6.25 -5.84 -2.44
CA GLU A 165 -6.69 -4.89 -1.42
C GLU A 165 -5.51 -4.30 -0.62
N PHE A 166 -4.46 -5.09 -0.40
CA PHE A 166 -3.22 -4.58 0.19
C PHE A 166 -2.55 -3.55 -0.74
N GLY A 167 -2.63 -3.72 -2.06
CA GLY A 167 -2.18 -2.72 -3.03
C GLY A 167 -2.85 -1.36 -2.84
N HIS A 168 -4.14 -1.33 -2.50
CA HIS A 168 -4.84 -0.09 -2.13
C HIS A 168 -4.37 0.49 -0.80
N VAL A 169 -4.10 -0.34 0.22
CA VAL A 169 -3.52 0.12 1.48
C VAL A 169 -2.11 0.69 1.27
N PHE A 170 -1.30 0.02 0.46
CA PHE A 170 0.03 0.46 0.06
C PHE A 170 -0.04 1.80 -0.68
N GLN A 171 -0.96 1.92 -1.65
CA GLN A 171 -1.24 3.16 -2.38
C GLN A 171 -1.59 4.28 -1.40
N HIS A 172 -2.52 4.05 -0.47
CA HIS A 172 -2.93 5.05 0.50
C HIS A 172 -1.75 5.57 1.33
N ARG A 173 -0.83 4.68 1.71
CA ARG A 173 0.32 4.99 2.55
C ARG A 173 1.46 5.69 1.81
N TYR A 174 1.75 5.27 0.58
CA TYR A 174 2.97 5.67 -0.14
C TYR A 174 2.74 6.49 -1.41
N LEU A 175 1.53 6.50 -1.94
CA LEU A 175 1.13 7.34 -3.06
C LEU A 175 -0.30 7.88 -2.84
N PRO A 176 -0.53 8.68 -1.78
CA PRO A 176 -1.88 9.16 -1.45
C PRO A 176 -2.47 9.95 -2.62
N LEU A 177 -3.80 10.01 -2.74
CA LEU A 177 -4.48 10.72 -3.84
C LEU A 177 -4.13 12.22 -3.93
N SER A 178 -3.63 12.81 -2.84
CA SER A 178 -3.12 14.18 -2.81
C SER A 178 -1.75 14.36 -3.50
N ASP A 179 -1.00 13.27 -3.71
CA ASP A 179 0.28 13.27 -4.42
C ASP A 179 0.07 13.29 -5.93
N MET A 180 -0.36 14.44 -6.45
CA MET A 180 -0.65 14.62 -7.87
C MET A 180 0.59 14.34 -8.75
N GLU A 181 1.79 14.70 -8.28
CA GLU A 181 3.03 14.50 -9.05
C GLU A 181 3.37 13.02 -9.18
N GLY A 182 3.27 12.26 -8.08
CA GLY A 182 3.48 10.82 -8.12
C GLY A 182 2.43 10.10 -8.98
N TRP A 183 1.16 10.53 -8.90
CA TRP A 183 0.10 9.98 -9.76
C TRP A 183 0.30 10.31 -11.23
N ASP A 184 0.70 11.53 -11.58
CA ASP A 184 1.03 11.89 -12.95
C ASP A 184 2.23 11.08 -13.46
N GLY A 185 3.26 10.89 -12.64
CA GLY A 185 4.40 10.04 -12.94
C GLY A 185 4.00 8.59 -13.21
N TYR A 186 3.15 8.01 -12.35
CA TYR A 186 2.62 6.66 -12.52
C TYR A 186 1.77 6.53 -13.79
N LYS A 187 0.85 7.48 -14.04
CA LYS A 187 -0.03 7.46 -15.21
C LYS A 187 0.76 7.52 -16.51
N VAL A 188 1.75 8.43 -16.61
CA VAL A 188 2.63 8.54 -17.78
C VAL A 188 3.47 7.27 -17.95
N LEU A 189 4.03 6.73 -16.85
CA LEU A 189 4.79 5.49 -16.86
C LEU A 189 3.96 4.33 -17.41
N ARG A 190 2.68 4.24 -17.01
CA ARG A 190 1.78 3.19 -17.43
C ARG A 190 1.07 3.44 -18.76
N GLY A 191 1.20 4.62 -19.33
CA GLY A 191 0.50 5.02 -20.56
C GLY A 191 -1.01 5.18 -20.35
N ILE A 192 -1.43 5.60 -19.15
CA ILE A 192 -2.83 5.79 -18.74
C ILE A 192 -3.13 7.25 -18.38
N ASP A 193 -2.40 8.19 -18.97
CA ASP A 193 -2.54 9.64 -18.78
C ASP A 193 -3.70 10.26 -19.57
N ASN A 194 -4.35 9.49 -20.46
CA ASN A 194 -5.55 9.94 -21.18
C ASN A 194 -6.79 9.90 -20.27
N GLU A 195 -7.17 11.05 -19.70
CA GLU A 195 -8.29 11.19 -18.77
C GLU A 195 -9.68 10.91 -19.39
N ASP A 196 -9.82 10.94 -20.73
CA ASP A 196 -11.09 10.55 -21.38
C ASP A 196 -11.32 9.03 -21.30
N VAL A 197 -10.25 8.25 -21.12
CA VAL A 197 -10.29 6.79 -21.03
C VAL A 197 -10.08 6.33 -19.60
N PHE A 198 -9.04 6.86 -18.95
CA PHE A 198 -8.58 6.46 -17.63
C PHE A 198 -8.90 7.55 -16.61
N ASN A 199 -9.99 7.36 -15.88
CA ASN A 199 -10.43 8.30 -14.85
C ASN A 199 -11.21 7.55 -13.76
N ASN A 200 -11.51 8.24 -12.65
CA ASN A 200 -12.19 7.63 -11.50
C ASN A 200 -13.63 7.20 -11.79
N ASP A 201 -14.28 7.81 -12.79
CA ASP A 201 -15.65 7.50 -13.20
C ASP A 201 -15.70 6.39 -14.28
N ALA A 202 -14.54 5.98 -14.81
CA ALA A 202 -14.43 4.97 -15.84
C ALA A 202 -14.82 3.57 -15.29
N PRO A 203 -15.10 2.59 -16.18
CA PRO A 203 -15.27 1.21 -15.74
C PRO A 203 -14.04 0.73 -14.95
N HIS A 204 -14.25 -0.18 -14.01
CA HIS A 204 -13.24 -0.71 -13.08
C HIS A 204 -11.83 -0.93 -13.69
N PRO A 205 -11.66 -1.65 -14.82
CA PRO A 205 -10.34 -1.90 -15.41
C PRO A 205 -9.62 -0.63 -15.95
N TYR A 206 -10.32 0.50 -16.06
CA TYR A 206 -9.77 1.77 -16.55
C TYR A 206 -9.58 2.81 -15.42
N ARG A 207 -9.80 2.44 -14.16
CA ARG A 207 -9.57 3.33 -13.02
C ARG A 207 -8.09 3.31 -12.61
N PRO A 208 -7.39 4.45 -12.54
CA PRO A 208 -5.96 4.47 -12.21
C PRO A 208 -5.62 3.78 -10.88
N VAL A 209 -6.48 3.92 -9.87
CA VAL A 209 -6.27 3.32 -8.54
C VAL A 209 -6.43 1.79 -8.58
N GLU A 210 -7.39 1.27 -9.35
CA GLU A 210 -7.55 -0.19 -9.53
C GLU A 210 -6.41 -0.80 -10.34
N ILE A 211 -5.96 -0.10 -11.40
CA ILE A 211 -4.79 -0.53 -12.19
C ILE A 211 -3.54 -0.58 -11.29
N PHE A 212 -3.37 0.40 -10.39
CA PHE A 212 -2.28 0.41 -9.42
C PHE A 212 -2.31 -0.79 -8.47
N ALA A 213 -3.48 -1.12 -7.90
CA ALA A 213 -3.63 -2.27 -7.02
C ALA A 213 -3.41 -3.61 -7.75
N GLU A 214 -3.89 -3.72 -9.00
CA GLU A 214 -3.65 -4.89 -9.84
C GLU A 214 -2.18 -5.05 -10.20
N ASP A 215 -1.49 -3.97 -10.56
CA ASP A 215 -0.05 -4.00 -10.83
C ASP A 215 0.73 -4.38 -9.57
N PHE A 216 0.34 -3.85 -8.40
CA PHE A 216 0.94 -4.22 -7.12
C PHE A 216 0.79 -5.71 -6.83
N ARG A 217 -0.44 -6.24 -6.96
CA ARG A 217 -0.73 -7.68 -6.78
C ARG A 217 0.14 -8.51 -7.70
N PHE A 218 0.19 -8.15 -8.97
CA PHE A 218 0.94 -8.89 -9.98
C PHE A 218 2.45 -8.91 -9.71
N LEU A 219 3.03 -7.77 -9.30
CA LEU A 219 4.46 -7.64 -9.10
C LEU A 219 4.93 -8.25 -7.78
N PHE A 220 4.19 -8.01 -6.69
CA PHE A 220 4.71 -8.21 -5.33
C PHE A 220 3.98 -9.29 -4.54
N GLY A 221 2.86 -9.82 -5.04
CA GLY A 221 2.15 -10.92 -4.38
C GLY A 221 2.95 -12.21 -4.27
N CYS A 222 2.41 -13.19 -3.54
CA CYS A 222 2.92 -14.56 -3.56
C CYS A 222 2.67 -15.25 -4.91
N ASP A 223 3.27 -16.43 -5.14
CA ASP A 223 3.13 -17.17 -6.41
C ASP A 223 1.64 -17.38 -6.80
N GLU A 224 0.80 -17.66 -5.81
CA GLU A 224 -0.64 -17.79 -5.94
C GLU A 224 -1.32 -16.49 -6.42
N ALA A 225 -0.86 -15.34 -5.94
CA ALA A 225 -1.39 -14.03 -6.29
C ALA A 225 -0.85 -13.48 -7.61
N ARG A 226 0.35 -13.89 -8.07
CA ARG A 226 0.92 -13.43 -9.35
C ARG A 226 0.30 -14.13 -10.56
N TYR A 227 -0.29 -15.31 -10.38
CA TYR A 227 -0.78 -16.14 -11.48
C TYR A 227 -2.20 -15.78 -11.94
N SER A 228 -2.30 -14.88 -12.93
CA SER A 228 -3.51 -14.75 -13.77
C SER A 228 -3.22 -14.68 -15.28
N GLY A 229 -1.96 -14.61 -15.72
CA GLY A 229 -1.59 -14.50 -17.14
C GLY A 229 -2.05 -13.20 -17.83
N THR A 230 -2.89 -12.41 -17.16
CA THR A 230 -3.43 -11.10 -17.54
C THR A 230 -3.72 -10.31 -16.27
N ILE A 231 -3.54 -9.00 -16.30
CA ILE A 231 -4.25 -8.09 -15.38
C ILE A 231 -5.67 -7.87 -15.89
N GLU A 232 -6.56 -7.31 -15.07
CA GLU A 232 -7.96 -7.10 -15.44
C GLU A 232 -8.12 -6.26 -16.72
N ASN A 233 -7.21 -5.31 -16.95
CA ASN A 233 -7.17 -4.53 -18.17
C ASN A 233 -6.35 -5.24 -19.26
N SER A 234 -7.03 -5.96 -20.15
CA SER A 234 -6.39 -6.67 -21.27
C SER A 234 -5.72 -5.76 -22.32
N SER A 235 -5.97 -4.45 -22.29
CA SER A 235 -5.34 -3.49 -23.22
C SER A 235 -3.98 -2.97 -22.73
N LEU A 236 -3.66 -3.16 -21.45
CA LEU A 236 -2.38 -2.78 -20.87
C LEU A 236 -1.41 -3.97 -20.92
N SER A 237 -0.14 -3.66 -21.15
CA SER A 237 0.93 -4.65 -20.97
C SER A 237 1.04 -5.06 -19.50
N LEU A 238 1.48 -6.30 -19.27
CA LEU A 238 1.80 -6.78 -17.93
C LEU A 238 2.90 -5.90 -17.31
N PRO A 239 2.84 -5.60 -16.01
CA PRO A 239 3.76 -4.65 -15.38
C PRO A 239 5.21 -5.15 -15.30
N ASP A 240 5.45 -6.46 -15.38
CA ASP A 240 6.80 -7.05 -15.43
C ASP A 240 7.51 -6.86 -16.79
N THR A 241 6.77 -6.50 -17.84
CA THR A 241 7.33 -6.23 -19.17
C THR A 241 8.10 -4.91 -19.22
N ASP A 242 7.88 -4.02 -18.24
CA ASP A 242 8.62 -2.77 -18.08
C ASP A 242 9.20 -2.67 -16.66
N PRO A 243 10.50 -2.93 -16.46
CA PRO A 243 11.15 -2.89 -15.14
C PRO A 243 11.02 -1.55 -14.41
N ARG A 244 10.66 -0.47 -15.11
CA ARG A 244 10.42 0.84 -14.49
C ARG A 244 9.19 0.84 -13.58
N VAL A 245 8.20 -0.04 -13.84
CA VAL A 245 7.00 -0.16 -13.01
C VAL A 245 7.37 -0.69 -11.63
N GLU A 246 8.08 -1.81 -11.56
CA GLU A 246 8.57 -2.35 -10.28
C GLU A 246 9.46 -1.34 -9.54
N GLN A 247 10.38 -0.67 -10.26
CA GLN A 247 11.25 0.36 -9.68
C GLN A 247 10.49 1.55 -9.11
N PHE A 248 9.36 1.93 -9.73
CA PHE A 248 8.49 2.98 -9.22
C PHE A 248 7.95 2.59 -7.84
N PHE A 249 7.35 1.40 -7.69
CA PHE A 249 6.84 0.90 -6.41
C PHE A 249 7.92 0.78 -5.33
N VAL A 250 9.08 0.21 -5.66
CA VAL A 250 10.21 0.13 -4.73
C VAL A 250 10.68 1.52 -4.30
N GLY A 251 10.67 2.49 -5.22
CA GLY A 251 11.00 3.90 -4.96
C GLY A 251 10.04 4.58 -3.99
N LEU A 252 8.75 4.21 -4.00
CA LEU A 252 7.74 4.74 -3.08
C LEU A 252 8.05 4.38 -1.62
N VAL A 253 8.50 3.14 -1.37
CA VAL A 253 8.91 2.69 -0.02
C VAL A 253 10.25 3.30 0.38
N GLY A 254 11.21 3.34 -0.54
CA GLY A 254 12.54 3.92 -0.29
C GLY A 254 12.50 5.42 0.08
N SER A 255 11.53 6.16 -0.46
CA SER A 255 11.29 7.57 -0.14
C SER A 255 10.67 7.79 1.25
N SER A 256 10.19 6.72 1.89
CA SER A 256 9.44 6.76 3.16
C SER A 256 10.23 6.32 4.39
N SER A 257 11.52 5.98 4.22
CA SER A 257 12.37 5.46 5.30
C SER A 257 13.14 6.55 6.06
N VAL A 258 12.45 7.47 6.74
CA VAL A 258 13.02 8.20 7.89
C VAL A 258 11.98 8.46 8.99
N ALA A 259 11.73 7.46 9.83
CA ALA A 259 11.36 7.56 11.25
C ALA A 259 11.33 6.12 11.81
N SER A 260 11.75 5.75 13.02
CA SER A 260 12.39 6.44 14.13
C SER A 260 13.07 5.38 15.00
N ASN A 261 14.23 5.69 15.58
CA ASN A 261 14.67 5.04 16.81
C ASN A 261 15.41 6.07 17.67
N SER A 262 15.10 6.01 18.96
CA SER A 262 15.37 7.00 20.00
C SER A 262 16.86 7.29 20.24
N ASP A 263 17.08 8.52 20.69
CA ASP A 263 18.29 9.13 21.28
C ASP A 263 19.35 9.67 20.31
N GLY A 264 19.27 10.99 20.07
CA GLY A 264 20.39 11.82 19.57
C GLY A 264 20.25 12.44 18.18
N ASN A 265 19.09 13.01 17.85
CA ASN A 265 18.77 13.88 16.70
C ASN A 265 19.88 14.09 15.62
N PRO A 266 19.98 13.24 14.58
CA PRO A 266 20.70 13.60 13.36
C PRO A 266 19.83 14.59 12.56
N ARG A 267 20.35 15.81 12.39
CA ARG A 267 19.82 16.82 11.48
C ARG A 267 19.98 16.34 10.03
N THR A 268 19.05 15.52 9.57
CA THR A 268 19.11 14.92 8.22
C THR A 268 18.66 15.93 7.17
N ILE A 269 19.44 16.06 6.09
CA ILE A 269 19.07 16.84 4.90
C ILE A 269 18.27 15.91 3.99
N GLU A 270 17.04 16.28 3.63
CA GLU A 270 16.23 15.50 2.68
C GLU A 270 16.79 15.74 1.27
N LEU A 271 17.00 14.67 0.52
CA LEU A 271 17.59 14.69 -0.81
C LEU A 271 16.67 14.01 -1.81
N SER A 272 16.47 14.63 -2.96
CA SER A 272 15.82 14.01 -4.12
C SER A 272 16.41 14.56 -5.41
N ASN A 273 16.21 13.84 -6.51
CA ASN A 273 16.50 14.38 -7.83
C ASN A 273 15.43 13.93 -8.83
N TYR A 274 14.96 14.85 -9.68
CA TYR A 274 13.95 14.55 -10.70
C TYR A 274 14.28 15.23 -12.03
N PRO A 275 14.16 14.52 -13.17
CA PRO A 275 13.85 13.09 -13.30
C PRO A 275 14.98 12.17 -12.78
N ASN A 276 14.66 10.90 -12.50
CA ASN A 276 15.61 9.82 -12.20
C ASN A 276 14.96 8.46 -12.55
N PRO A 277 15.39 7.73 -13.60
CA PRO A 277 16.52 8.03 -14.48
C PRO A 277 16.31 9.29 -15.31
N PHE A 278 17.39 9.96 -15.72
CA PHE A 278 17.31 11.23 -16.45
C PHE A 278 18.09 11.22 -17.76
N ASN A 279 17.65 12.04 -18.73
CA ASN A 279 18.30 12.23 -20.03
C ASN A 279 18.19 13.68 -20.53
N PRO A 280 19.29 14.43 -20.63
CA PRO A 280 20.50 14.34 -19.83
C PRO A 280 20.44 15.21 -18.57
N GLN A 281 19.28 15.82 -18.25
CA GLN A 281 19.16 16.80 -17.17
C GLN A 281 18.30 16.29 -16.01
N THR A 282 18.73 16.56 -14.78
CA THR A 282 17.99 16.32 -13.53
C THR A 282 18.12 17.52 -12.61
N THR A 283 17.12 17.77 -11.79
CA THR A 283 17.14 18.78 -10.73
C THR A 283 17.34 18.09 -9.41
N ILE A 284 18.44 18.37 -8.72
CA ILE A 284 18.70 17.91 -7.36
C ILE A 284 18.03 18.88 -6.39
N MET A 285 17.13 18.37 -5.56
CA MET A 285 16.38 19.12 -4.57
C MET A 285 16.83 18.71 -3.17
N MET A 286 17.12 19.72 -2.35
CA MET A 286 17.57 19.56 -0.96
C MET A 286 16.64 20.32 -0.03
N ARG A 287 16.23 19.68 1.07
CA ARG A 287 15.54 20.32 2.18
C ARG A 287 16.37 20.21 3.45
N PHE A 288 16.71 21.36 4.03
CA PHE A 288 17.46 21.46 5.27
C PHE A 288 16.50 21.51 6.46
N PRO A 289 16.83 20.87 7.59
CA PRO A 289 15.98 20.88 8.78
C PRO A 289 15.86 22.30 9.36
N SER A 290 14.64 22.72 9.69
CA SER A 290 14.36 24.05 10.24
C SER A 290 15.10 24.28 11.55
N ASN A 291 15.88 25.37 11.64
CA ASN A 291 16.61 25.79 12.85
C ASN A 291 16.10 27.11 13.42
N GLY A 292 14.88 27.53 13.04
CA GLY A 292 14.40 28.88 13.32
C GLY A 292 14.90 29.87 12.27
N LEU A 293 14.03 30.79 11.88
CA LEU A 293 14.23 31.74 10.78
C LEU A 293 15.43 32.65 11.07
N SER A 294 16.64 32.35 10.57
CA SER A 294 17.70 33.31 10.15
C SER A 294 19.13 32.77 9.98
N GLU A 295 19.45 31.48 10.13
CA GLU A 295 20.85 31.05 10.00
C GLU A 295 21.28 30.87 8.53
N LYS A 296 22.40 31.50 8.16
CA LYS A 296 23.11 31.25 6.89
C LYS A 296 23.81 29.89 6.98
N ARG A 297 23.63 29.04 5.97
CA ARG A 297 24.18 27.68 5.91
C ARG A 297 25.22 27.59 4.81
N ASN A 298 26.42 27.10 5.12
CA ASN A 298 27.44 26.83 4.10
C ASN A 298 27.25 25.42 3.58
N VAL A 299 27.07 25.30 2.27
CA VAL A 299 26.64 24.09 1.59
C VAL A 299 27.57 23.80 0.42
N SER A 300 28.02 22.55 0.31
CA SER A 300 28.71 22.04 -0.89
C SER A 300 27.98 20.84 -1.49
N LEU A 301 27.74 20.85 -2.80
CA LEU A 301 27.08 19.78 -3.56
C LEU A 301 28.00 19.29 -4.67
N LYS A 302 28.41 18.03 -4.59
CA LYS A 302 29.37 17.42 -5.50
C LYS A 302 28.84 16.13 -6.09
N ILE A 303 29.20 15.81 -7.33
CA ILE A 303 28.79 14.60 -8.05
C ILE A 303 29.98 13.67 -8.20
N PHE A 304 29.77 12.37 -7.98
CA PHE A 304 30.76 11.32 -8.02
C PHE A 304 30.30 10.17 -8.92
N ASP A 305 31.23 9.47 -9.54
CA ASP A 305 30.95 8.19 -10.21
C ASP A 305 31.01 7.01 -9.23
N VAL A 306 30.70 5.80 -9.72
CA VAL A 306 30.70 4.56 -8.91
C VAL A 306 32.05 4.20 -8.29
N SER A 307 33.16 4.76 -8.79
CA SER A 307 34.49 4.56 -8.21
C SER A 307 34.82 5.57 -7.10
N GLY A 308 33.89 6.50 -6.82
CA GLY A 308 34.10 7.60 -5.88
C GLY A 308 34.93 8.75 -6.45
N ARG A 309 35.19 8.77 -7.77
CA ARG A 309 35.88 9.88 -8.42
C ARG A 309 34.93 11.05 -8.57
N LEU A 310 35.38 12.24 -8.17
CA LEU A 310 34.65 13.50 -8.38
C LEU A 310 34.45 13.74 -9.88
N VAL A 311 33.20 13.92 -10.27
CA VAL A 311 32.75 14.18 -11.63
C VAL A 311 32.48 15.67 -11.83
N ARG A 312 31.82 16.30 -10.86
CA ARG A 312 31.46 17.71 -10.93
C ARG A 312 31.29 18.35 -9.57
N ASP A 313 31.77 19.58 -9.43
CA ASP A 313 31.38 20.48 -8.34
C ASP A 313 30.17 21.30 -8.79
N LEU A 314 29.00 21.03 -8.20
CA LEU A 314 27.73 21.54 -8.69
C LEU A 314 27.29 22.82 -7.96
N PHE A 315 27.67 22.96 -6.70
CA PHE A 315 27.36 24.14 -5.89
C PHE A 315 28.30 24.24 -4.68
N GLU A 316 28.81 25.43 -4.40
CA GLU A 316 29.55 25.74 -3.18
C GLU A 316 29.17 27.16 -2.75
N GLY A 317 28.56 27.33 -1.57
CA GLY A 317 28.18 28.66 -1.11
C GLY A 317 27.30 28.70 0.13
N SER A 318 27.01 29.92 0.57
CA SER A 318 26.08 30.17 1.67
C SER A 318 24.65 30.35 1.17
N ILE A 319 23.70 29.59 1.70
CA ILE A 319 22.27 29.76 1.44
C ILE A 319 21.54 30.29 2.67
N ALA A 320 20.40 30.94 2.45
CA ALA A 320 19.45 31.32 3.49
C ALA A 320 18.11 30.62 3.22
N GLY A 321 17.58 29.93 4.22
CA GLY A 321 16.33 29.17 4.11
C GLY A 321 16.53 27.66 4.13
N GLU A 322 15.43 26.95 3.89
CA GLU A 322 15.34 25.50 4.09
C GLU A 322 15.43 24.71 2.77
N ASN A 323 15.46 25.37 1.62
CA ASN A 323 15.38 24.68 0.33
C ASN A 323 16.50 25.13 -0.61
N LEU A 324 17.09 24.19 -1.33
CA LEU A 324 18.03 24.44 -2.42
C LEU A 324 17.70 23.53 -3.61
N ARG A 325 17.73 24.08 -4.82
CA ARG A 325 17.55 23.34 -6.08
C ARG A 325 18.73 23.61 -6.99
N VAL A 326 19.36 22.57 -7.51
CA VAL A 326 20.53 22.68 -8.38
C VAL A 326 20.39 21.70 -9.54
N ASN A 327 20.57 22.20 -10.77
CA ASN A 327 20.44 21.40 -11.97
C ASN A 327 21.77 20.75 -12.35
N TRP A 328 21.74 19.48 -12.73
CA TRP A 328 22.85 18.82 -13.38
C TRP A 328 22.45 18.37 -14.79
N ASP A 329 23.29 18.66 -15.78
CA ASP A 329 23.08 18.37 -17.19
C ASP A 329 23.85 17.13 -17.70
N GLY A 330 24.35 16.32 -16.77
CA GLY A 330 25.13 15.13 -17.11
C GLY A 330 26.50 15.47 -17.71
N THR A 331 27.12 16.59 -17.35
CA THR A 331 28.50 16.93 -17.77
C THR A 331 29.46 17.00 -16.58
N ASP A 332 30.76 16.77 -16.84
CA ASP A 332 31.86 16.95 -15.88
C ASP A 332 32.28 18.43 -15.74
N ASP A 333 33.24 18.74 -14.86
CA ASP A 333 33.75 20.11 -14.66
C ASP A 333 34.39 20.73 -15.92
N SER A 334 34.76 19.92 -16.91
CA SER A 334 35.27 20.39 -18.21
C SER A 334 34.16 20.62 -19.24
N GLY A 335 32.88 20.46 -18.85
CA GLY A 335 31.71 20.57 -19.72
C GLY A 335 31.53 19.37 -20.67
N ARG A 336 32.26 18.26 -20.45
CA ARG A 336 32.14 17.06 -21.29
C ARG A 336 31.02 16.18 -20.78
N LYS A 337 30.25 15.62 -21.71
CA LYS A 337 29.20 14.63 -21.40
C LYS A 337 29.81 13.39 -20.75
N VAL A 338 29.27 12.99 -19.60
CA VAL A 338 29.62 11.72 -18.94
C VAL A 338 28.79 10.55 -19.49
N SER A 339 29.28 9.32 -19.34
CA SER A 339 28.62 8.11 -19.85
C SER A 339 27.34 7.78 -19.09
N SER A 340 26.41 7.06 -19.73
CA SER A 340 25.27 6.45 -19.04
C SER A 340 25.75 5.56 -17.89
N GLY A 341 25.04 5.57 -16.76
CA GLY A 341 25.44 4.85 -15.56
C GLY A 341 24.98 5.51 -14.27
N ALA A 342 25.32 4.86 -13.15
CA ALA A 342 25.01 5.37 -11.81
C ALA A 342 26.01 6.46 -11.39
N TYR A 343 25.47 7.52 -10.79
CA TYR A 343 26.22 8.62 -10.19
C TYR A 343 25.68 8.89 -8.79
N PHE A 344 26.51 9.50 -7.95
CA PHE A 344 26.14 9.87 -6.59
C PHE A 344 26.33 11.36 -6.41
N TYR A 345 25.37 12.05 -5.81
CA TYR A 345 25.57 13.42 -5.35
C TYR A 345 25.74 13.43 -3.84
N ARG A 346 26.70 14.20 -3.34
CA ARG A 346 27.01 14.38 -1.93
C ARG A 346 26.79 15.83 -1.57
N ILE A 347 25.95 16.06 -0.56
CA ILE A 347 25.76 17.35 0.07
C ILE A 347 26.56 17.38 1.38
N GLU A 348 27.21 18.49 1.66
CA GLU A 348 27.85 18.76 2.95
C GLU A 348 27.38 20.10 3.51
N GLU A 349 26.91 20.09 4.75
CA GLU A 349 26.57 21.27 5.55
C GLU A 349 27.29 21.18 6.91
N GLY A 350 28.41 21.90 7.06
CA GLY A 350 29.22 21.80 8.28
C GLY A 350 29.73 20.38 8.51
N SER A 351 29.22 19.70 9.54
CA SER A 351 29.54 18.29 9.84
C SER A 351 28.52 17.28 9.29
N SER A 352 27.40 17.75 8.73
CA SER A 352 26.35 16.90 8.17
C SER A 352 26.70 16.55 6.72
N ILE A 353 26.65 15.26 6.39
CA ILE A 353 26.85 14.74 5.04
C ILE A 353 25.61 13.93 4.66
N SER A 354 25.08 14.15 3.45
CA SER A 354 24.03 13.30 2.89
C SER A 354 24.35 12.94 1.44
N VAL A 355 23.95 11.76 1.00
CA VAL A 355 24.29 11.22 -0.32
C VAL A 355 23.02 10.70 -0.99
N GLY A 356 22.82 11.03 -2.27
CA GLY A 356 21.77 10.46 -3.10
C GLY A 356 22.33 9.82 -4.37
N LYS A 357 21.58 8.88 -4.95
CA LYS A 357 21.96 8.12 -6.15
C LYS A 357 21.11 8.57 -7.35
N MET A 358 21.74 8.73 -8.50
CA MET A 358 21.11 9.10 -9.77
C MET A 358 21.50 8.11 -10.86
N LEU A 359 20.59 7.88 -11.82
CA LEU A 359 20.83 7.06 -12.99
C LEU A 359 20.74 7.93 -14.26
N LEU A 360 21.88 8.14 -14.92
CA LEU A 360 21.92 8.83 -16.22
C LEU A 360 21.70 7.82 -17.34
N ILE A 361 20.75 8.12 -18.22
CA ILE A 361 20.52 7.39 -19.47
C ILE A 361 20.71 8.37 -20.62
N ARG A 362 21.52 7.97 -21.60
CA ARG A 362 21.75 8.70 -22.85
C ARG A 362 21.76 7.76 -24.02
#